data_AF-A0A847C8J6-F1
#
_entry.id   AF-A0A847C8J6-F1
#
_cell.length_a   1.000
_cell.length_b   1.000
_cell.length_c   1.000
_cell.angle_alpha   90.00
_cell.angle_beta   90.00
_cell.angle_gamma   90.00
#
_symmetry.space_group_name_H-M   'P 1'
#
loop_
_entity.id
_entity.type
_entity.pdbx_description
1 polymer ?
#
loop_
_entity_poly.entity_id
_entity_poly.type
_entity_poly.pdbx_seq_one_letter_code
_entity_poly.pdbx_strand_id
1 'polypeptide(L)'
;MLVITRKLNDSIIIELENEETIEIKVTEIGSQVRLGITAPKGCSIWRNELYQTILENKQAASAATPMTSIKDFASSIKKQSE
;
A
#
# COMPACT_ATOMS: atom_id res chain seq x y z
N MET A 1 9.27 -13.06 11.79
CA MET A 1 9.48 -11.67 12.26
C MET A 1 10.92 -11.56 12.75
N LEU A 2 11.75 -10.72 12.13
CA LEU A 2 13.13 -10.45 12.54
C LEU A 2 13.19 -9.06 13.17
N VAL A 3 13.80 -8.95 14.36
CA VAL A 3 13.92 -7.69 15.09
C VAL A 3 15.39 -7.32 15.20
N ILE A 4 15.74 -6.15 14.66
CA ILE A 4 17.11 -5.62 14.65
C ILE A 4 17.11 -4.15 14.99
N THR A 5 18.05 -3.72 15.83
CA THR A 5 18.25 -2.32 16.21
C THR A 5 19.35 -1.72 15.34
N ARG A 6 19.10 -0.54 14.76
CA ARG A 6 20.01 0.20 13.89
C ARG A 6 20.26 1.61 14.42
N LYS A 7 21.45 2.15 14.16
CA LYS A 7 21.83 3.53 14.46
C LYS A 7 21.60 4.43 13.24
N LEU A 8 21.77 5.73 13.43
CA LEU A 8 21.71 6.72 12.34
C LEU A 8 22.70 6.33 11.23
N ASN A 9 22.27 6.42 9.97
CA ASN A 9 23.02 6.03 8.77
C ASN A 9 23.27 4.54 8.56
N ASP A 10 22.83 3.66 9.46
CA ASP A 10 22.87 2.23 9.17
C ASP A 10 21.82 1.88 8.11
N SER A 11 22.14 0.88 7.28
CA SER A 11 21.20 0.28 6.33
C SER A 11 20.97 -1.19 6.59
N ILE A 12 19.83 -1.67 6.10
CA ILE A 12 19.36 -3.04 6.10
C ILE A 12 19.14 -3.42 4.64
N ILE A 13 19.72 -4.53 4.21
CA ILE A 13 19.51 -5.06 2.87
C ILE A 13 18.61 -6.28 2.98
N ILE A 14 17.57 -6.32 2.16
CA ILE A 14 16.65 -7.44 2.02
C ILE A 14 16.85 -7.97 0.60
N GLU A 15 17.36 -9.18 0.49
CA GLU A 15 17.47 -9.88 -0.79
C GLU A 15 16.15 -10.62 -1.06
N LEU A 16 15.65 -10.49 -2.29
CA LEU A 16 14.49 -11.21 -2.78
C LEU A 16 14.94 -12.41 -3.63
N GLU A 17 14.07 -13.40 -3.79
CA GLU A 17 14.36 -14.63 -4.56
C GLU A 17 14.71 -14.35 -6.03
N ASN A 18 14.37 -13.18 -6.54
CA ASN A 18 14.52 -12.73 -7.92
C ASN A 18 15.88 -12.04 -8.19
N GLU A 19 16.88 -12.20 -7.32
CA GLU A 19 18.17 -11.49 -7.34
C GLU A 19 18.04 -9.96 -7.17
N GLU A 20 16.86 -9.49 -6.78
CA GLU A 20 16.58 -8.09 -6.50
C GLU A 20 16.84 -7.77 -5.03
N THR A 21 17.32 -6.56 -4.74
CA THR A 21 17.61 -6.14 -3.35
C THR A 21 16.86 -4.87 -2.99
N ILE A 22 16.36 -4.83 -1.77
CA ILE A 22 15.75 -3.64 -1.15
C ILE A 22 16.70 -3.16 -0.06
N GLU A 23 17.15 -1.92 -0.16
CA GLU A 23 17.95 -1.27 0.88
C GLU A 23 17.06 -0.31 1.69
N ILE A 24 17.04 -0.48 3.00
CA ILE A 24 16.35 0.40 3.96
C ILE A 24 17.42 1.09 4.79
N LYS A 25 17.54 2.41 4.70
CA LYS A 25 18.51 3.23 5.43
C LYS A 25 17.83 4.14 6.43
N VAL A 26 18.36 4.23 7.64
CA VAL A 26 17.90 5.20 8.63
C VAL A 26 18.57 6.55 8.37
N THR A 27 17.82 7.51 7.83
CA THR A 27 18.36 8.82 7.45
C THR A 27 18.34 9.83 8.59
N GLU A 28 17.35 9.73 9.48
CA GLU A 28 17.21 10.65 10.63
C GLU A 28 16.53 9.94 11.80
N ILE A 29 17.01 10.20 13.02
CA ILE A 29 16.44 9.72 14.27
C ILE A 29 16.13 10.95 15.15
N GLY A 30 14.86 11.34 15.22
CA GLY A 30 14.35 12.42 16.06
C GLY A 30 13.11 11.98 16.83
N SER A 31 12.05 12.80 16.87
CA SER A 31 10.72 12.32 17.34
C SER A 31 10.06 11.37 16.34
N GLN A 32 10.46 11.48 15.07
CA GLN A 32 10.09 10.58 13.99
C GLN A 32 11.36 10.00 13.38
N VAL A 33 11.26 8.77 12.88
CA VAL A 33 12.36 8.11 12.18
C VAL A 33 12.13 8.30 10.69
N ARG A 34 13.11 8.89 10.00
CA ARG A 34 13.09 8.92 8.52
C ARG A 34 13.81 7.69 8.00
N LEU A 35 13.12 6.96 7.13
CA LEU A 35 13.64 5.80 6.45
C LEU A 35 13.76 6.14 4.96
N GLY A 36 14.96 6.02 4.41
CA GLY A 36 15.19 5.97 2.97
C GLY A 36 15.03 4.53 2.52
N ILE A 37 14.20 4.29 1.52
CA ILE A 37 13.98 2.95 0.94
C ILE A 37 14.38 3.01 -0.52
N THR A 38 15.40 2.24 -0.88
CA THR A 38 15.84 2.03 -2.25
C THR A 38 15.36 0.66 -2.68
N ALA A 39 14.49 0.60 -3.69
CA ALA A 39 13.97 -0.63 -4.23
C ALA A 39 13.97 -0.59 -5.77
N PRO A 40 14.06 -1.75 -6.44
CA PRO A 40 13.98 -1.84 -7.89
C PRO A 40 12.57 -1.49 -8.39
N LYS A 41 12.46 -1.20 -9.69
CA LYS A 41 11.20 -0.73 -10.33
C LYS A 41 10.04 -1.73 -10.23
N GLY A 42 10.31 -3.01 -10.01
CA GLY A 42 9.28 -4.04 -9.79
C GLY A 42 8.67 -4.04 -8.39
N CYS A 43 9.32 -3.41 -7.42
CA CYS A 43 8.88 -3.41 -6.03
C CYS A 43 8.09 -2.14 -5.71
N SER A 44 6.80 -2.29 -5.46
CA SER A 44 5.95 -1.19 -5.00
C SER A 44 6.06 -1.03 -3.49
N ILE A 45 6.49 0.16 -3.03
CA ILE A 45 6.60 0.50 -1.61
C ILE A 45 5.34 1.24 -1.17
N TRP A 46 4.69 0.75 -0.12
CA TRP A 46 3.46 1.34 0.41
C TRP A 46 3.60 1.65 1.89
N ARG A 47 2.89 2.68 2.36
CA ARG A 47 2.68 2.90 3.78
C ARG A 47 1.59 1.97 4.27
N ASN A 48 1.79 1.35 5.43
CA ASN A 48 0.93 0.27 5.91
C ASN A 48 -0.55 0.68 6.00
N GLU A 49 -0.82 1.89 6.48
CA GLU A 49 -2.18 2.43 6.62
C GLU A 49 -2.91 2.56 5.27
N LEU A 50 -2.18 2.95 4.22
CA LEU A 50 -2.73 3.06 2.87
C LEU A 50 -2.93 1.68 2.25
N TYR A 51 -1.97 0.78 2.48
CA TYR A 51 -2.07 -0.60 1.98
C TYR A 51 -3.29 -1.31 2.56
N GLN A 52 -3.52 -1.19 3.87
CA GLN A 52 -4.66 -1.78 4.56
C GLN A 52 -5.98 -1.22 4.04
N THR A 53 -6.08 0.10 3.88
CA THR A 53 -7.26 0.75 3.29
C THR A 53 -7.54 0.27 1.86
N ILE A 54 -6.51 0.13 1.03
CA ILE A 54 -6.65 -0.38 -0.35
C ILE A 54 -7.12 -1.83 -0.34
N LEU A 55 -6.58 -2.65 0.55
CA LEU A 55 -6.96 -4.06 0.68
C LEU A 55 -8.43 -4.20 1.10
N GLU A 56 -8.85 -3.44 2.11
CA GLU A 56 -10.24 -3.41 2.57
C GLU A 56 -11.20 -2.94 1.48
N ASN A 57 -10.85 -1.88 0.74
CA ASN A 57 -11.66 -1.42 -0.38
C ASN A 57 -11.74 -2.45 -1.50
N LYS A 58 -10.63 -3.13 -1.83
CA LYS A 58 -10.62 -4.22 -2.81
C LYS A 58 -11.50 -5.37 -2.36
N GLN A 59 -11.43 -5.76 -1.09
CA GLN A 59 -12.27 -6.81 -0.50
C GLN A 59 -13.74 -6.41 -0.51
N ALA A 60 -14.08 -5.18 -0.12
CA ALA A 60 -15.45 -4.67 -0.18
C ALA A 60 -15.99 -4.58 -1.62
N ALA A 61 -15.15 -4.19 -2.58
CA ALA A 61 -15.53 -4.14 -3.99
C ALA A 61 -15.71 -5.53 -4.63
N SER A 62 -14.99 -6.54 -4.14
CA SER A 62 -15.14 -7.93 -4.59
C SER A 62 -16.24 -8.68 -3.84
N ALA A 63 -16.58 -8.23 -2.62
CA ALA A 63 -17.73 -8.66 -1.86
C ALA A 63 -18.98 -7.84 -2.24
N ALA A 64 -19.62 -8.26 -3.33
CA ALA A 64 -20.99 -7.93 -3.72
C ALA A 64 -21.26 -6.53 -4.32
N THR A 65 -21.49 -6.51 -5.63
CA THR A 65 -22.75 -5.97 -6.12
C THR A 65 -23.28 -6.86 -7.24
N PRO A 66 -24.46 -7.49 -7.09
CA PRO A 66 -25.13 -8.08 -8.24
C PRO A 66 -25.42 -6.96 -9.25
N MET A 67 -25.09 -7.21 -10.52
CA MET A 67 -25.17 -6.26 -11.64
C MET A 67 -26.57 -5.63 -11.82
N THR A 68 -27.58 -6.17 -11.14
CA THR A 68 -28.95 -5.66 -11.04
C THR A 68 -29.03 -4.30 -10.34
N SER A 69 -28.32 -4.09 -9.23
CA SER A 69 -28.41 -2.85 -8.43
C SER A 69 -27.84 -1.62 -9.16
N ILE A 70 -26.91 -1.82 -10.09
CA ILE A 70 -26.31 -0.75 -10.90
C ILE A 70 -27.32 -0.22 -11.93
N LYS A 71 -28.17 -1.11 -12.48
CA LYS A 71 -29.18 -0.75 -13.47
C LYS A 71 -30.33 0.03 -12.84
N ASP A 72 -30.71 -0.37 -11.63
CA ASP A 72 -31.73 0.31 -10.83
C ASP A 72 -31.25 1.71 -10.40
N PHE A 73 -30.00 1.82 -9.93
CA PHE A 73 -29.41 3.11 -9.57
C PHE A 73 -29.28 4.07 -10.77
N ALA A 74 -28.85 3.56 -11.94
CA ALA A 74 -28.76 4.34 -13.18
C ALA A 74 -30.14 4.87 -13.64
N SER A 75 -31.19 4.07 -13.44
CA SER A 75 -32.56 4.48 -13.76
C SER A 75 -33.10 5.58 -12.83
N SER A 76 -32.70 5.58 -11.55
CA SER A 76 -33.07 6.64 -10.59
C SER A 76 -32.36 7.97 -10.82
N ILE A 77 -31.11 7.97 -11.31
CA ILE A 77 -30.40 9.22 -11.65
C ILE A 77 -31.03 9.91 -12.86
N LYS A 78 -31.49 9.14 -13.86
CA LYS A 78 -32.10 9.69 -15.07
C LYS A 78 -33.49 10.30 -14.83
N LYS A 79 -34.16 9.94 -13.73
CA LYS A 79 -35.51 10.39 -13.36
C LYS A 79 -35.51 11.67 -12.52
N GLN A 80 -34.36 12.14 -12.04
CA GLN A 80 -34.24 13.40 -11.28
C GLN A 80 -33.84 14.61 -12.13
N SER A 81 -33.61 14.43 -13.44
CA SER A 81 -33.23 15.51 -14.37
C SER A 81 -34.37 15.97 -15.30
N GLU A 82 -35.62 15.57 -15.03
CA GLU A 82 -36.86 16.09 -15.63
C GLU A 82 -37.70 16.73 -14.52
#